data_AF-A0A2Z6MPP9-F1
#
_entry.id   AF-A0A2Z6MPP9-F1
#
_cell.length_a   1.000
_cell.length_b   1.000
_cell.length_c   1.000
_cell.angle_alpha   90.00
_cell.angle_beta   90.00
_cell.angle_gamma   90.00
#
_symmetry.space_group_name_H-M   'P 1'
#
loop_
_entity.id
_entity.type
_entity.pdbx_description
1 polymer ?
#
loop_
_entity_poly.entity_id
_entity_poly.type
_entity_poly.pdbx_seq_one_letter_code
_entity_poly.pdbx_strand_id
1 'polypeptide(L)'
;MIQEHFMNGNNAKELSAIEKKVVKLLKKVMNVVYKVKDLIRRPHVPSIVVIRPLLISEDYYLRLEGRDIISNLSNVAGLYCIIATLRPGIHDVDENIRNTTARACSCVAYALGVPRLLPFLKTVCQCQESWQTRHTGIKIDENDKVKTIIALALTALAKATIPYGIDSFNVLLKPPWAGITQESGKVLAAFLKAMGFIIPLMEPLDASDYTNKVMPILIREFQSPDEEVKKNILKVVKQCVSTDGVESDYIRKNLVPEFVDNFLDMGTLDERSYKEFVETTIEIANKIGVDNIANRIVESRR
;
A
#
# COMPACT_ATOMS: atom_id res chain seq x y z
N MET A 1 -14.11 14.80 -25.63
CA MET A 1 -12.96 14.53 -26.54
C MET A 1 -11.77 13.83 -25.87
N ILE A 2 -11.10 14.34 -24.82
CA ILE A 2 -9.99 13.59 -24.16
C ILE A 2 -10.51 12.50 -23.19
N GLN A 3 -11.66 12.70 -22.55
CA GLN A 3 -12.25 11.71 -21.63
C GLN A 3 -12.85 10.46 -22.32
N GLU A 4 -13.29 10.57 -23.57
CA GLU A 4 -13.99 9.46 -24.26
C GLU A 4 -13.03 8.42 -24.88
N HIS A 5 -11.75 8.76 -25.05
CA HIS A 5 -10.78 7.88 -25.72
C HIS A 5 -10.15 6.80 -24.82
N PHE A 6 -10.46 6.77 -23.52
CA PHE A 6 -9.83 5.86 -22.56
C PHE A 6 -10.42 4.43 -22.54
N MET A 7 -11.47 4.12 -23.32
CA MET A 7 -12.29 2.91 -23.09
C MET A 7 -12.18 1.76 -24.12
N ASN A 8 -11.34 1.79 -25.17
CA ASN A 8 -11.32 0.72 -26.19
C ASN A 8 -9.93 0.05 -26.39
N GLY A 9 -9.88 -1.26 -26.12
CA GLY A 9 -8.68 -2.10 -25.97
C GLY A 9 -7.89 -2.49 -27.24
N ASN A 10 -8.29 -2.08 -28.44
CA ASN A 10 -7.51 -2.30 -29.67
C ASN A 10 -6.41 -1.25 -29.92
N ASN A 11 -6.35 -0.20 -29.09
CA ASN A 11 -5.53 0.99 -29.33
C ASN A 11 -4.20 1.03 -28.57
N ALA A 12 -3.81 0.04 -27.78
CA ALA A 12 -2.70 0.17 -26.81
C ALA A 12 -1.36 0.66 -27.40
N LYS A 13 -0.98 0.22 -28.61
CA LYS A 13 0.24 0.70 -29.28
C LYS A 13 0.11 2.13 -29.82
N GLU A 14 -1.06 2.52 -30.33
CA GLU A 14 -1.33 3.89 -30.77
C GLU A 14 -1.51 4.85 -29.59
N LEU A 15 -2.15 4.39 -28.50
CA LEU A 15 -2.28 5.10 -27.23
C LEU A 15 -0.89 5.45 -26.69
N SER A 16 0.05 4.49 -26.66
CA SER A 16 1.44 4.75 -26.21
C SER A 16 2.15 5.81 -27.06
N ALA A 17 1.92 5.82 -28.38
CA ALA A 17 2.51 6.82 -29.27
C ALA A 17 1.90 8.22 -29.05
N ILE A 18 0.59 8.30 -28.81
CA ILE A 18 -0.12 9.54 -28.49
C ILE A 18 0.29 10.05 -27.11
N GLU A 19 0.35 9.19 -26.09
CA GLU A 19 0.81 9.51 -24.73
C GLU A 19 2.22 10.10 -24.75
N LYS A 20 3.14 9.47 -25.50
CA LYS A 20 4.51 9.99 -25.68
C LYS A 20 4.53 11.36 -26.36
N LYS A 21 3.67 11.59 -27.35
CA LYS A 21 3.52 12.92 -28.00
C LYS A 21 2.97 13.96 -27.02
N VAL A 22 1.95 13.60 -26.23
CA VAL A 22 1.37 14.47 -25.20
C VAL A 22 2.40 14.83 -24.14
N VAL A 23 3.18 13.86 -23.64
CA VAL A 23 4.27 14.11 -22.68
C VAL A 23 5.33 15.04 -23.27
N LYS A 24 5.73 14.84 -24.54
CA LYS A 24 6.69 15.72 -25.21
C LYS A 24 6.16 17.14 -25.36
N LEU A 25 4.86 17.30 -25.63
CA LEU A 25 4.21 18.61 -25.67
C LEU A 25 4.17 19.24 -24.27
N LEU A 26 3.79 18.47 -23.25
CA LEU A 26 3.75 18.91 -21.85
C LEU A 26 5.13 19.35 -21.37
N LYS A 27 6.21 18.63 -21.69
CA LYS A 27 7.58 19.04 -21.39
C LYS A 27 7.94 20.39 -22.00
N LYS A 28 7.58 20.61 -23.27
CA LYS A 28 7.81 21.89 -23.94
C LYS A 28 7.02 23.01 -23.26
N VAL A 29 5.73 22.77 -22.98
CA VAL A 29 4.87 23.71 -22.25
C VAL A 29 5.46 24.01 -20.87
N MET A 30 5.95 23.01 -20.15
CA MET A 30 6.56 23.16 -18.85
C MET A 30 7.87 23.94 -18.85
N ASN A 31 8.75 23.71 -19.84
CA ASN A 31 9.96 24.51 -19.99
C ASN A 31 9.63 25.98 -20.22
N VAL A 32 8.53 26.26 -20.92
CA VAL A 32 8.02 27.64 -21.09
C VAL A 32 7.44 28.15 -19.77
N VAL A 33 6.57 27.39 -19.09
CA VAL A 33 5.98 27.78 -17.79
C VAL A 33 7.05 28.08 -16.74
N TYR A 34 8.12 27.27 -16.68
CA TYR A 34 9.23 27.49 -15.75
C TYR A 34 9.99 28.79 -16.05
N LYS A 35 10.23 29.09 -17.33
CA LYS A 35 10.90 30.33 -17.77
C LYS A 35 10.05 31.59 -17.52
N VAL A 36 8.73 31.45 -17.49
CA VAL A 36 7.76 32.55 -17.36
C VAL A 36 7.14 32.60 -15.96
N LYS A 37 7.72 31.88 -14.98
CA LYS A 37 7.19 31.72 -13.61
C LYS A 37 6.87 33.05 -12.92
N ASP A 38 7.67 34.09 -13.16
CA ASP A 38 7.55 35.39 -12.49
C ASP A 38 6.50 36.31 -13.15
N LEU A 39 6.05 35.98 -14.37
CA LEU A 39 5.06 36.72 -15.17
C LEU A 39 3.64 36.13 -15.04
N ILE A 40 3.52 34.86 -14.66
CA ILE A 40 2.23 34.16 -14.57
C ILE A 40 1.62 34.39 -13.18
N ARG A 41 0.82 35.46 -13.07
CA ARG A 41 0.10 35.85 -11.83
C ARG A 41 -0.91 34.81 -11.32
N ARG A 42 -1.27 33.82 -12.15
CA ARG A 42 -2.08 32.65 -11.79
C ARG A 42 -1.50 31.42 -12.48
N PRO A 43 -0.87 30.48 -11.77
CA PRO A 43 -0.37 29.26 -12.38
C PRO A 43 -1.52 28.55 -13.12
N HIS A 44 -1.27 28.00 -14.30
CA HIS A 44 -2.22 27.15 -15.02
C HIS A 44 -2.39 25.79 -14.31
N VAL A 45 -2.87 25.81 -13.06
CA VAL A 45 -3.06 24.63 -12.20
C VAL A 45 -4.04 23.59 -12.77
N PRO A 46 -5.00 23.89 -13.68
CA PRO A 46 -5.79 22.86 -14.35
C PRO A 46 -4.94 21.82 -15.09
N SER A 47 -3.69 22.16 -15.46
CA SER A 47 -2.75 21.20 -16.04
C SER A 47 -2.48 20.01 -15.11
N ILE A 48 -2.44 20.20 -13.80
CA ILE A 48 -2.26 19.09 -12.85
C ILE A 48 -3.38 18.07 -13.03
N VAL A 49 -4.65 18.51 -13.17
CA VAL A 49 -5.82 17.62 -13.41
C VAL A 49 -5.62 16.78 -14.67
N VAL A 50 -5.08 17.37 -15.74
CA VAL A 50 -4.83 16.69 -17.02
C VAL A 50 -3.68 15.67 -16.92
N ILE A 51 -2.71 15.91 -16.02
CA ILE A 51 -1.52 15.06 -15.87
C ILE A 51 -1.75 13.90 -14.89
N ARG A 52 -2.65 14.01 -13.92
CA ARG A 52 -2.87 12.97 -12.89
C ARG A 52 -3.13 11.56 -13.44
N PRO A 53 -3.87 11.37 -14.55
CA PRO A 53 -4.08 10.03 -15.14
C PRO A 53 -2.77 9.34 -15.55
N LEU A 54 -1.72 10.09 -15.92
CA LEU A 54 -0.41 9.52 -16.26
C LEU A 54 0.24 8.81 -15.08
N LEU A 55 -0.13 9.14 -13.84
CA LEU A 55 0.41 8.50 -12.63
C LEU A 55 -0.04 7.03 -12.48
N ILE A 56 -1.04 6.60 -13.25
CA ILE A 56 -1.58 5.23 -13.25
C ILE A 56 -1.23 4.47 -14.54
N SER A 57 -0.55 5.12 -15.51
CA SER A 57 -0.14 4.46 -16.76
C SER A 57 0.65 3.18 -16.49
N GLU A 58 0.51 2.15 -17.32
CA GLU A 58 1.29 0.90 -17.21
C GLU A 58 2.78 1.12 -17.49
N ASP A 59 3.11 2.11 -18.33
CA ASP A 59 4.49 2.48 -18.66
C ASP A 59 5.16 3.20 -17.47
N TYR A 60 6.23 2.59 -16.96
CA TYR A 60 7.03 3.16 -15.88
C TYR A 60 7.56 4.56 -16.20
N TYR A 61 8.01 4.80 -17.43
CA TYR A 61 8.57 6.09 -17.84
C TYR A 61 7.49 7.17 -17.86
N LEU A 62 6.28 6.86 -18.35
CA LEU A 62 5.16 7.81 -18.33
C LEU A 62 4.78 8.21 -16.90
N ARG A 63 4.78 7.26 -15.95
CA ARG A 63 4.55 7.55 -14.53
C ARG A 63 5.64 8.46 -13.96
N LEU A 64 6.90 8.19 -14.26
CA LEU A 64 8.03 8.99 -13.78
C LEU A 64 7.93 10.43 -14.30
N GLU A 65 7.67 10.59 -15.59
CA GLU A 65 7.49 11.90 -16.22
C GLU A 65 6.31 12.68 -15.63
N GLY A 66 5.17 12.01 -15.41
CA GLY A 66 4.01 12.63 -14.75
C GLY A 66 4.34 13.15 -13.35
N ARG A 67 5.16 12.43 -12.58
CA ARG A 67 5.62 12.85 -11.24
C ARG A 67 6.52 14.07 -11.30
N ASP A 68 7.49 14.08 -12.23
CA ASP A 68 8.42 15.19 -12.40
C ASP A 68 7.69 16.47 -12.81
N ILE A 69 6.75 16.32 -13.74
CA ILE A 69 5.88 17.41 -14.20
C ILE A 69 5.09 18.01 -13.03
N ILE A 70 4.40 17.17 -12.25
CA ILE A 70 3.61 17.62 -11.10
C ILE A 70 4.50 18.26 -10.04
N SER A 71 5.67 17.70 -9.77
CA SER A 71 6.60 18.23 -8.76
C SER A 71 7.11 19.62 -9.13
N ASN A 72 7.51 19.79 -10.39
CA ASN A 72 7.97 21.09 -10.91
C ASN A 72 6.84 22.13 -10.94
N LEU A 73 5.65 21.75 -11.40
CA LEU A 73 4.47 22.63 -11.32
C LEU A 73 4.15 23.01 -9.87
N SER A 74 4.35 22.08 -8.93
CA SER A 74 4.06 22.32 -7.52
C SER A 74 4.97 23.40 -6.93
N ASN A 75 6.27 23.33 -7.26
CA ASN A 75 7.26 24.33 -6.85
C ASN A 75 6.98 25.72 -7.43
N VAL A 76 6.43 25.80 -8.65
CA VAL A 76 6.09 27.09 -9.29
C VAL A 76 4.76 27.65 -8.78
N ALA A 77 3.73 26.81 -8.65
CA ALA A 77 2.37 27.26 -8.33
C ALA A 77 2.15 27.56 -6.85
N GLY A 78 2.91 26.90 -5.97
CA GLY A 78 2.73 27.01 -4.52
C GLY A 78 1.56 26.19 -3.97
N LEU A 79 1.65 25.85 -2.68
CA LEU A 79 0.77 24.87 -2.02
C LEU A 79 -0.72 25.22 -2.09
N TYR A 80 -1.07 26.48 -1.82
CA TYR A 80 -2.46 26.93 -1.72
C TYR A 80 -3.22 26.74 -3.04
N CYS A 81 -2.62 27.17 -4.16
CA CYS A 81 -3.24 27.04 -5.48
C CYS A 81 -3.43 25.58 -5.90
N ILE A 82 -2.49 24.71 -5.54
CA ILE A 82 -2.55 23.28 -5.84
C ILE A 82 -3.64 22.59 -5.02
N ILE A 83 -3.72 22.87 -3.72
CA ILE A 83 -4.77 22.34 -2.84
C ILE A 83 -6.14 22.77 -3.35
N ALA A 84 -6.32 24.04 -3.71
CA ALA A 84 -7.59 24.54 -4.25
C ALA A 84 -8.03 23.78 -5.52
N THR A 85 -7.07 23.35 -6.35
CA THR A 85 -7.33 22.61 -7.60
C THR A 85 -7.52 21.10 -7.37
N LEU A 86 -6.94 20.55 -6.30
CA LEU A 86 -7.08 19.14 -5.95
C LEU A 86 -8.35 18.88 -5.13
N ARG A 87 -8.81 19.85 -4.33
CA ARG A 87 -9.94 19.72 -3.41
C ARG A 87 -11.22 19.13 -4.05
N PRO A 88 -11.67 19.56 -5.24
CA PRO A 88 -12.86 18.96 -5.85
C PRO A 88 -12.71 17.47 -6.15
N GLY A 89 -11.51 17.02 -6.55
CA GLY A 89 -11.25 15.61 -6.87
C GLY A 89 -11.17 14.68 -5.65
N ILE A 90 -11.09 15.24 -4.44
CA ILE A 90 -11.10 14.46 -3.18
C ILE A 90 -12.51 14.02 -2.84
N HIS A 91 -13.50 14.88 -3.10
CA HIS A 91 -14.91 14.64 -2.82
C HIS A 91 -15.66 14.01 -4.01
N ASP A 92 -14.94 13.68 -5.08
CA ASP A 92 -15.54 13.12 -6.29
C ASP A 92 -16.18 11.75 -6.01
N VAL A 93 -17.26 11.43 -6.72
CA VAL A 93 -17.95 10.14 -6.64
C VAL A 93 -17.16 9.02 -7.32
N ASP A 94 -16.33 9.35 -8.31
CA ASP A 94 -15.49 8.38 -9.03
C ASP A 94 -14.23 8.01 -8.24
N GLU A 95 -14.04 6.72 -7.98
CA GLU A 95 -12.88 6.17 -7.29
C GLU A 95 -11.57 6.41 -8.06
N ASN A 96 -11.60 6.39 -9.39
CA ASN A 96 -10.42 6.65 -10.21
C ASN A 96 -9.95 8.10 -10.08
N ILE A 97 -10.89 9.05 -10.02
CA ILE A 97 -10.59 10.46 -9.80
C ILE A 97 -10.01 10.68 -8.41
N ARG A 98 -10.57 10.03 -7.38
CA ARG A 98 -10.01 10.07 -6.02
C ARG A 98 -8.60 9.46 -5.95
N ASN A 99 -8.37 8.34 -6.63
CA ASN A 99 -7.08 7.63 -6.64
C ASN A 99 -5.99 8.43 -7.37
N THR A 100 -6.29 8.96 -8.56
CA THR A 100 -5.37 9.87 -9.28
C THR A 100 -5.09 11.14 -8.49
N THR A 101 -6.10 11.70 -7.82
CA THR A 101 -5.96 12.89 -6.97
C THR A 101 -5.10 12.62 -5.74
N ALA A 102 -5.27 11.48 -5.07
CA ALA A 102 -4.42 11.06 -3.95
C ALA A 102 -2.96 10.91 -4.38
N ARG A 103 -2.70 10.26 -5.53
CA ARG A 103 -1.34 10.14 -6.08
C ARG A 103 -0.73 11.50 -6.43
N ALA A 104 -1.52 12.42 -6.98
CA ALA A 104 -1.07 13.79 -7.23
C ALA A 104 -0.73 14.51 -5.92
N CYS A 105 -1.56 14.42 -4.88
CA CYS A 105 -1.26 14.95 -3.55
C CYS A 105 0.05 14.41 -2.98
N SER A 106 0.36 13.12 -3.16
CA SER A 106 1.64 12.54 -2.73
C SER A 106 2.84 13.14 -3.47
N CYS A 107 2.71 13.42 -4.78
CA CYS A 107 3.77 14.10 -5.55
C CYS A 107 3.96 15.55 -5.07
N VAL A 108 2.87 16.24 -4.74
CA VAL A 108 2.91 17.61 -4.18
C VAL A 108 3.59 17.61 -2.81
N ALA A 109 3.27 16.62 -1.96
CA ALA A 109 3.91 16.44 -0.66
C ALA A 109 5.42 16.21 -0.79
N TYR A 110 5.83 15.41 -1.78
CA TYR A 110 7.23 15.17 -2.09
C TYR A 110 7.95 16.45 -2.54
N ALA A 111 7.32 17.27 -3.40
CA ALA A 111 7.91 18.49 -3.93
C ALA A 111 8.01 19.63 -2.90
N LEU A 112 6.94 19.86 -2.13
CA LEU A 112 6.83 21.02 -1.23
C LEU A 112 7.16 20.69 0.23
N GLY A 113 7.31 19.41 0.56
CA GLY A 113 7.55 18.90 1.89
C GLY A 113 6.27 18.47 2.62
N VAL A 114 6.33 17.29 3.25
CA VAL A 114 5.23 16.72 4.05
C VAL A 114 4.73 17.67 5.14
N PRO A 115 5.57 18.38 5.94
CA PRO A 115 5.09 19.22 7.03
C PRO A 115 4.11 20.31 6.59
N ARG A 116 4.28 20.86 5.39
CA ARG A 116 3.41 21.90 4.85
C ARG A 116 2.04 21.37 4.45
N LEU A 117 1.96 20.09 4.11
CA LEU A 117 0.71 19.42 3.73
C LEU A 117 -0.06 18.85 4.93
N LEU A 118 0.59 18.68 6.10
CA LEU A 118 -0.04 18.10 7.29
C LEU A 118 -1.34 18.79 7.73
N PRO A 119 -1.44 20.14 7.77
CA PRO A 119 -2.70 20.79 8.16
C PRO A 119 -3.84 20.43 7.21
N PHE A 120 -3.54 20.39 5.90
CA PHE A 120 -4.50 20.00 4.89
C PHE A 120 -4.93 18.54 5.04
N LEU A 121 -3.98 17.62 5.19
CA LEU A 121 -4.29 16.21 5.43
C LEU A 121 -5.19 16.08 6.65
N LYS A 122 -4.83 16.68 7.79
CA LYS A 122 -5.62 16.66 9.02
C LYS A 122 -7.08 17.10 8.80
N THR A 123 -7.31 18.15 8.01
CA THR A 123 -8.68 18.59 7.68
C THR A 123 -9.44 17.57 6.83
N VAL A 124 -8.77 16.92 5.87
CA VAL A 124 -9.38 15.88 5.02
C VAL A 124 -9.66 14.62 5.85
N CYS A 125 -8.74 14.20 6.73
CA CYS A 125 -8.92 13.08 7.66
C CYS A 125 -10.16 13.28 8.56
N GLN A 126 -10.37 14.52 9.04
CA GLN A 126 -11.36 14.83 10.06
C GLN A 126 -12.73 15.23 9.50
N CYS A 127 -12.85 15.40 8.18
CA CYS A 127 -14.09 15.78 7.52
C CYS A 127 -15.19 14.72 7.76
N GLN A 128 -16.32 15.15 8.33
CA GLN A 128 -17.46 14.27 8.67
C GLN A 128 -18.52 14.19 7.56
N GLU A 129 -18.43 15.03 6.53
CA GLU A 129 -19.51 15.17 5.54
C GLU A 129 -19.56 14.01 4.53
N SER A 130 -18.49 13.24 4.36
CA SER A 130 -18.44 12.16 3.36
C SER A 130 -17.37 11.11 3.68
N TRP A 131 -17.74 9.83 3.64
CA TRP A 131 -16.79 8.71 3.80
C TRP A 131 -15.78 8.65 2.65
N GLN A 132 -16.13 9.13 1.45
CA GLN A 132 -15.24 9.25 0.29
C GLN A 132 -14.07 10.21 0.56
N THR A 133 -14.32 11.23 1.39
CA THR A 133 -13.29 12.17 1.88
C THR A 133 -12.43 11.53 2.97
N ARG A 134 -13.03 10.72 3.85
CA ARG A 134 -12.30 9.96 4.88
C ARG A 134 -11.43 8.85 4.28
N HIS A 135 -11.87 8.22 3.19
CA HIS A 135 -11.10 7.25 2.42
C HIS A 135 -9.80 7.85 1.87
N THR A 136 -9.81 9.13 1.50
CA THR A 136 -8.61 9.87 1.09
C THR A 136 -7.83 10.47 2.28
N GLY A 137 -8.49 10.62 3.43
CA GLY A 137 -7.94 11.21 4.64
C GLY A 137 -7.45 10.26 5.74
N ILE A 138 -7.72 8.94 5.75
CA ILE A 138 -7.21 8.04 6.82
C ILE A 138 -7.81 8.39 8.21
N LYS A 139 -9.11 8.16 8.44
CA LYS A 139 -9.71 8.18 9.79
C LYS A 139 -10.48 6.89 10.04
N ILE A 140 -10.28 6.27 11.21
CA ILE A 140 -11.00 5.06 11.61
C ILE A 140 -12.50 5.39 11.63
N ASP A 141 -13.23 4.72 10.75
CA ASP A 141 -14.66 4.88 10.46
C ASP A 141 -15.30 3.49 10.52
N GLU A 142 -16.63 3.40 10.64
CA GLU A 142 -17.34 2.11 10.60
C GLU A 142 -17.20 1.40 9.25
N ASN A 143 -16.83 2.15 8.20
CA ASN A 143 -16.70 1.64 6.85
C ASN A 143 -15.44 0.78 6.64
N ASP A 144 -15.65 -0.47 6.26
CA ASP A 144 -14.63 -1.48 5.98
C ASP A 144 -13.57 -1.04 4.97
N LYS A 145 -13.95 -0.26 3.95
CA LYS A 145 -12.97 0.28 2.98
C LYS A 145 -11.99 1.23 3.63
N VAL A 146 -12.47 2.07 4.54
CA VAL A 146 -11.64 3.05 5.24
C VAL A 146 -10.73 2.34 6.24
N LYS A 147 -11.25 1.36 6.99
CA LYS A 147 -10.45 0.49 7.88
C LYS A 147 -9.32 -0.20 7.12
N THR A 148 -9.64 -0.80 5.97
CA THR A 148 -8.67 -1.49 5.11
C THR A 148 -7.54 -0.56 4.67
N ILE A 149 -7.87 0.66 4.21
CA ILE A 149 -6.86 1.61 3.73
C ILE A 149 -5.98 2.14 4.84
N ILE A 150 -6.54 2.35 6.04
CA ILE A 150 -5.74 2.74 7.22
C ILE A 150 -4.72 1.65 7.53
N ALA A 151 -5.14 0.39 7.56
CA ALA A 151 -4.24 -0.73 7.81
C ALA A 151 -3.15 -0.85 6.72
N LEU A 152 -3.51 -0.66 5.45
CA LEU A 152 -2.54 -0.62 4.35
C LEU A 152 -1.60 0.59 4.42
N ALA A 153 -2.07 1.75 4.87
CA ALA A 153 -1.24 2.94 5.07
C ALA A 153 -0.26 2.74 6.24
N LEU A 154 -0.71 2.15 7.34
CA LEU A 154 0.14 1.74 8.47
C LEU A 154 1.22 0.77 8.01
N THR A 155 0.84 -0.23 7.21
CA THR A 155 1.78 -1.17 6.60
C THR A 155 2.84 -0.44 5.77
N ALA A 156 2.43 0.51 4.93
CA ALA A 156 3.36 1.26 4.08
C ALA A 156 4.32 2.13 4.91
N LEU A 157 3.83 2.75 5.99
CA LEU A 157 4.64 3.52 6.93
C LEU A 157 5.63 2.64 7.69
N ALA A 158 5.17 1.51 8.22
CA ALA A 158 6.02 0.55 8.91
C ALA A 158 7.15 0.07 7.99
N LYS A 159 6.82 -0.36 6.76
CA LYS A 159 7.82 -0.75 5.76
C LYS A 159 8.84 0.33 5.40
N ALA A 160 8.43 1.61 5.40
CA ALA A 160 9.31 2.72 5.09
C ALA A 160 10.21 3.12 6.28
N THR A 161 9.88 2.67 7.50
CA THR A 161 10.59 3.03 8.73
C THR A 161 11.52 1.93 9.23
N ILE A 162 11.36 0.67 8.77
CA ILE A 162 12.26 -0.45 9.09
C ILE A 162 13.74 -0.04 8.95
N PRO A 163 14.58 -0.23 10.00
CA PRO A 163 14.31 -0.90 11.28
C PRO A 163 13.88 0.00 12.46
N TYR A 164 13.66 1.30 12.26
CA TYR A 164 13.39 2.27 13.34
C TYR A 164 11.91 2.68 13.42
N GLY A 165 11.54 3.43 14.46
CA GLY A 165 10.26 4.16 14.51
C GLY A 165 9.13 3.52 15.31
N ILE A 166 9.41 2.47 16.10
CA ILE A 166 8.40 1.80 16.93
C ILE A 166 7.66 2.75 17.89
N ASP A 167 8.35 3.77 18.41
CA ASP A 167 7.76 4.77 19.32
C ASP A 167 6.54 5.49 18.72
N SER A 168 6.57 5.73 17.41
CA SER A 168 5.46 6.37 16.69
C SER A 168 4.27 5.43 16.50
N PHE A 169 4.49 4.12 16.54
CA PHE A 169 3.45 3.10 16.38
C PHE A 169 2.81 2.67 17.70
N ASN A 170 3.42 2.93 18.87
CA ASN A 170 2.90 2.50 20.18
C ASN A 170 1.45 2.94 20.44
N VAL A 171 1.09 4.17 20.05
CA VAL A 171 -0.30 4.68 20.17
C VAL A 171 -1.26 3.97 19.20
N LEU A 172 -0.73 3.45 18.09
CA LEU A 172 -1.46 2.85 16.99
C LEU A 172 -1.58 1.32 17.10
N LEU A 173 -1.02 0.67 18.13
CA LEU A 173 -1.12 -0.78 18.33
C LEU A 173 -2.50 -1.22 18.83
N LYS A 174 -3.16 -0.41 19.67
CA LYS A 174 -4.45 -0.76 20.28
C LYS A 174 -5.60 -0.90 19.26
N PRO A 175 -5.78 0.02 18.29
CA PRO A 175 -6.91 -0.07 17.37
C PRO A 175 -6.86 -1.28 16.40
N PRO A 176 -5.73 -1.59 15.74
CA PRO A 176 -5.60 -2.81 14.94
C PRO A 176 -5.81 -4.08 15.77
N TRP A 177 -5.34 -4.10 17.03
CA TRP A 177 -5.55 -5.25 17.92
C TRP A 177 -7.03 -5.51 18.20
N ALA A 178 -7.78 -4.46 18.53
CA ALA A 178 -9.23 -4.55 18.69
C ALA A 178 -9.91 -5.00 17.39
N GLY A 179 -9.48 -4.46 16.25
CA GLY A 179 -9.98 -4.80 14.92
C GLY A 179 -9.75 -6.27 14.55
N ILE A 180 -8.60 -6.86 14.89
CA ILE A 180 -8.30 -8.27 14.62
C ILE A 180 -9.25 -9.23 15.36
N THR A 181 -9.77 -8.80 16.52
CA THR A 181 -10.70 -9.63 17.32
C THR A 181 -12.15 -9.48 16.87
N GLN A 182 -12.51 -8.32 16.30
CA GLN A 182 -13.89 -7.95 16.00
C GLN A 182 -14.26 -8.12 14.51
N GLU A 183 -13.30 -7.99 13.61
CA GLU A 183 -13.52 -7.97 12.17
C GLU A 183 -13.14 -9.31 11.51
N SER A 184 -13.70 -9.59 10.33
CA SER A 184 -13.41 -10.79 9.55
C SER A 184 -13.13 -10.48 8.08
N GLY A 185 -12.53 -11.43 7.35
CA GLY A 185 -12.29 -11.32 5.91
C GLY A 185 -11.21 -10.30 5.52
N LYS A 186 -11.46 -9.48 4.49
CA LYS A 186 -10.46 -8.58 3.89
C LYS A 186 -9.93 -7.52 4.86
N VAL A 187 -10.79 -7.02 5.75
CA VAL A 187 -10.43 -6.02 6.77
C VAL A 187 -9.45 -6.62 7.78
N LEU A 188 -9.76 -7.83 8.27
CA LEU A 188 -8.89 -8.59 9.16
C LEU A 188 -7.52 -8.83 8.51
N ALA A 189 -7.48 -9.27 7.25
CA ALA A 189 -6.23 -9.50 6.53
C ALA A 189 -5.38 -8.23 6.40
N ALA A 190 -6.01 -7.06 6.21
CA ALA A 190 -5.30 -5.79 6.16
C ALA A 190 -4.71 -5.41 7.54
N PHE A 191 -5.46 -5.60 8.64
CA PHE A 191 -4.95 -5.37 10.00
C PHE A 191 -3.84 -6.34 10.39
N LEU A 192 -3.99 -7.63 10.07
CA LEU A 192 -2.94 -8.64 10.27
C LEU A 192 -1.68 -8.27 9.50
N LYS A 193 -1.82 -7.78 8.26
CA LYS A 193 -0.71 -7.27 7.48
C LYS A 193 -0.01 -6.10 8.15
N ALA A 194 -0.76 -5.12 8.65
CA ALA A 194 -0.18 -4.00 9.40
C ALA A 194 0.62 -4.48 10.61
N MET A 195 0.05 -5.36 11.44
CA MET A 195 0.73 -5.93 12.59
C MET A 195 2.00 -6.71 12.20
N GLY A 196 1.93 -7.51 11.14
CA GLY A 196 3.08 -8.29 10.65
C GLY A 196 4.29 -7.44 10.23
N PHE A 197 4.07 -6.19 9.78
CA PHE A 197 5.16 -5.27 9.47
C PHE A 197 5.59 -4.39 10.65
N ILE A 198 4.78 -4.32 11.72
CA ILE A 198 5.14 -3.61 12.95
C ILE A 198 5.92 -4.51 13.91
N ILE A 199 5.62 -5.81 13.96
CA ILE A 199 6.32 -6.79 14.84
C ILE A 199 7.85 -6.74 14.67
N PRO A 200 8.43 -6.71 13.46
CA PRO A 200 9.88 -6.62 13.28
C PRO A 200 10.53 -5.32 13.77
N LEU A 201 9.74 -4.28 14.07
CA LEU A 201 10.22 -3.00 14.61
C LEU A 201 10.32 -3.02 16.15
N MET A 202 9.73 -4.02 16.80
CA MET A 202 9.67 -4.13 18.26
C MET A 202 10.95 -4.72 18.85
N GLU A 203 11.13 -4.53 20.16
CA GLU A 203 12.16 -5.25 20.90
C GLU A 203 11.84 -6.75 20.95
N PRO A 204 12.85 -7.65 21.02
CA PRO A 204 12.64 -9.09 20.90
C PRO A 204 11.65 -9.72 21.89
N LEU A 205 11.58 -9.17 23.12
CA LEU A 205 10.64 -9.64 24.16
C LEU A 205 9.20 -9.34 23.76
N ASP A 206 8.90 -8.08 23.43
CA ASP A 206 7.57 -7.66 22.99
C ASP A 206 7.18 -8.33 21.67
N ALA A 207 8.14 -8.46 20.73
CA ALA A 207 7.93 -9.12 19.45
C ALA A 207 7.48 -10.59 19.62
N SER A 208 8.08 -11.31 20.57
CA SER A 208 7.69 -12.69 20.90
C SER A 208 6.26 -12.74 21.46
N ASP A 209 5.94 -11.85 22.41
CA ASP A 209 4.60 -11.77 23.02
C ASP A 209 3.50 -11.46 22.00
N TYR A 210 3.74 -10.52 21.09
CA TYR A 210 2.81 -10.21 20.01
C TYR A 210 2.71 -11.35 19.00
N THR A 211 3.83 -11.97 18.64
CA THR A 211 3.84 -13.11 17.70
C THR A 211 3.03 -14.28 18.26
N ASN A 212 3.21 -14.63 19.54
CA ASN A 212 2.49 -15.73 20.19
C ASN A 212 0.98 -15.51 20.23
N LYS A 213 0.52 -14.25 20.30
CA LYS A 213 -0.91 -13.91 20.27
C LYS A 213 -1.47 -13.82 18.84
N VAL A 214 -0.66 -13.40 17.86
CA VAL A 214 -1.10 -13.27 16.45
C VAL A 214 -1.08 -14.61 15.71
N MET A 215 -0.15 -15.51 16.04
CA MET A 215 0.04 -16.78 15.32
C MET A 215 -1.21 -17.68 15.29
N PRO A 216 -1.97 -17.88 16.38
CA PRO A 216 -3.19 -18.68 16.35
C PRO A 216 -4.25 -18.10 15.40
N ILE A 217 -4.28 -16.77 15.27
CA ILE A 217 -5.21 -16.08 14.37
C ILE A 217 -4.77 -16.30 12.92
N LEU A 218 -3.46 -16.22 12.63
CA LEU A 218 -2.93 -16.52 11.28
C LEU A 218 -3.25 -17.95 10.85
N ILE A 219 -3.05 -18.92 11.73
CA ILE A 219 -3.33 -20.34 11.47
C ILE A 219 -4.80 -20.56 11.14
N ARG A 220 -5.71 -19.95 11.92
CA ARG A 220 -7.16 -20.04 11.64
C ARG A 220 -7.53 -19.51 10.25
N GLU A 221 -6.85 -18.47 9.79
CA GLU A 221 -7.11 -17.84 8.49
C GLU A 221 -6.44 -18.56 7.31
N PHE A 222 -5.61 -19.60 7.53
CA PHE A 222 -5.02 -20.40 6.44
C PHE A 222 -6.08 -21.11 5.59
N GLN A 223 -7.19 -21.52 6.22
CA GLN A 223 -8.32 -22.16 5.57
C GLN A 223 -9.23 -21.18 4.81
N SER A 224 -8.90 -19.89 4.79
CA SER A 224 -9.70 -18.89 4.09
C SER A 224 -9.76 -19.18 2.58
N PRO A 225 -10.93 -19.12 1.93
CA PRO A 225 -11.04 -19.29 0.48
C PRO A 225 -10.54 -18.08 -0.32
N ASP A 226 -10.25 -16.95 0.33
CA ASP A 226 -9.83 -15.72 -0.34
C ASP A 226 -8.31 -15.70 -0.58
N GLU A 227 -7.92 -15.76 -1.85
CA GLU A 227 -6.51 -15.76 -2.28
C GLU A 227 -5.76 -14.45 -1.92
N GLU A 228 -6.43 -13.29 -1.89
CA GLU A 228 -5.79 -12.04 -1.46
C GLU A 228 -5.45 -12.09 0.03
N VAL A 229 -6.30 -12.75 0.82
CA VAL A 229 -6.10 -12.97 2.26
C VAL A 229 -4.93 -13.93 2.48
N LYS A 230 -4.90 -15.09 1.80
CA LYS A 230 -3.79 -16.03 1.86
C LYS A 230 -2.45 -15.37 1.52
N LYS A 231 -2.41 -14.60 0.44
CA LYS A 231 -1.20 -13.87 0.03
C LYS A 231 -0.71 -12.89 1.09
N ASN A 232 -1.61 -12.17 1.76
CA ASN A 232 -1.25 -11.25 2.83
C ASN A 232 -0.78 -12.00 4.09
N ILE A 233 -1.43 -13.12 4.42
CA ILE A 233 -1.05 -13.96 5.56
C ILE A 233 0.35 -14.56 5.36
N LEU A 234 0.66 -15.10 4.18
CA LEU A 234 2.01 -15.60 3.86
C LEU A 234 3.08 -14.52 4.08
N LYS A 235 2.80 -13.28 3.67
CA LYS A 235 3.73 -12.15 3.93
C LYS A 235 3.91 -11.89 5.41
N VAL A 236 2.84 -11.95 6.20
CA VAL A 236 2.91 -11.76 7.66
C VAL A 236 3.71 -12.88 8.30
N VAL A 237 3.44 -14.14 7.94
CA VAL A 237 4.18 -15.31 8.42
C VAL A 237 5.67 -15.17 8.14
N LYS A 238 6.03 -14.77 6.91
CA LYS A 238 7.42 -14.49 6.54
C LYS A 238 8.07 -13.46 7.48
N GLN A 239 7.38 -12.35 7.78
CA GLN A 239 7.91 -11.32 8.68
C GLN A 239 8.05 -11.81 10.13
N CYS A 240 7.05 -12.52 10.66
CA CYS A 240 7.08 -13.07 12.02
C CYS A 240 8.25 -14.05 12.19
N VAL A 241 8.47 -14.95 11.21
CA VAL A 241 9.57 -15.93 11.25
C VAL A 241 10.94 -15.25 11.16
N SER A 242 11.02 -14.15 10.41
CA SER A 242 12.25 -13.35 10.27
C SER A 242 12.57 -12.52 11.53
N THR A 243 11.66 -12.41 12.49
CA THR A 243 11.84 -11.54 13.66
C THR A 243 12.75 -12.17 14.71
N ASP A 244 13.59 -11.34 15.34
CA ASP A 244 14.43 -11.71 16.47
C ASP A 244 13.56 -11.82 17.73
N GLY A 245 13.48 -13.00 18.35
CA GLY A 245 12.63 -13.27 19.52
C GLY A 245 11.64 -14.42 19.35
N VAL A 246 11.42 -14.90 18.12
CA VAL A 246 10.57 -16.07 17.86
C VAL A 246 11.42 -17.34 17.94
N GLU A 247 11.09 -18.21 18.90
CA GLU A 247 11.79 -19.48 19.12
C GLU A 247 11.51 -20.47 17.98
N SER A 248 12.55 -21.15 17.49
CA SER A 248 12.45 -22.17 16.44
C SER A 248 11.54 -23.34 16.82
N ASP A 249 11.51 -23.69 18.11
CA ASP A 249 10.68 -24.79 18.63
C ASP A 249 9.19 -24.45 18.59
N TYR A 250 8.83 -23.19 18.86
CA TYR A 250 7.44 -22.71 18.73
C TYR A 250 6.96 -22.85 17.29
N ILE A 251 7.78 -22.41 16.32
CA ILE A 251 7.44 -22.47 14.90
C ILE A 251 7.29 -23.93 14.46
N ARG A 252 8.20 -24.83 14.89
CA ARG A 252 8.17 -26.25 14.54
C ARG A 252 6.89 -26.95 15.02
N LYS A 253 6.40 -26.60 16.20
CA LYS A 253 5.22 -27.25 16.81
C LYS A 253 3.91 -26.67 16.30
N ASN A 254 3.80 -25.35 16.17
CA ASN A 254 2.52 -24.69 15.95
C ASN A 254 2.29 -24.24 14.50
N LEU A 255 3.33 -23.80 13.78
CA LEU A 255 3.17 -23.23 12.43
C LEU A 255 3.37 -24.27 11.33
N VAL A 256 4.45 -25.06 11.40
CA VAL A 256 4.86 -25.95 10.31
C VAL A 256 3.79 -27.00 9.94
N PRO A 257 3.13 -27.71 10.89
CA PRO A 257 2.12 -28.70 10.53
C PRO A 257 0.98 -28.09 9.72
N GLU A 258 0.39 -27.01 10.25
CA GLU A 258 -0.71 -26.28 9.62
C GLU A 258 -0.32 -25.66 8.29
N PHE A 259 0.94 -25.22 8.15
CA PHE A 259 1.44 -24.67 6.89
C PHE A 259 1.56 -25.73 5.81
N VAL A 260 2.06 -26.92 6.16
CA VAL A 260 2.18 -28.05 5.22
C VAL A 260 0.78 -28.53 4.81
N ASP A 261 -0.10 -28.80 5.78
CA ASP A 261 -1.41 -29.36 5.50
C ASP A 261 -2.29 -28.45 4.64
N ASN A 262 -2.19 -27.12 4.79
CA ASN A 262 -3.03 -26.18 4.04
C ASN A 262 -2.44 -25.69 2.72
N PHE A 263 -1.11 -25.68 2.55
CA PHE A 263 -0.46 -25.03 1.39
C PHE A 263 0.39 -25.95 0.52
N LEU A 264 0.73 -27.18 0.97
CA LEU A 264 1.52 -28.10 0.13
C LEU A 264 0.70 -28.83 -0.94
N ASP A 265 -0.64 -28.77 -0.86
CA ASP A 265 -1.53 -29.20 -1.94
C ASP A 265 -1.44 -28.22 -3.12
N MET A 266 -0.47 -28.49 -4.00
CA MET A 266 -0.05 -27.71 -5.18
C MET A 266 -1.18 -27.35 -6.17
N GLY A 267 -2.39 -27.90 -6.00
CA GLY A 267 -3.57 -27.55 -6.80
C GLY A 267 -4.32 -26.29 -6.33
N THR A 268 -3.95 -25.72 -5.17
CA THR A 268 -4.70 -24.63 -4.52
C THR A 268 -4.09 -23.24 -4.65
N LEU A 269 -2.85 -23.12 -5.15
CA LEU A 269 -2.11 -21.85 -5.18
C LEU A 269 -1.94 -21.31 -6.59
N ASP A 270 -2.37 -20.06 -6.79
CA ASP A 270 -2.21 -19.31 -8.03
C ASP A 270 -0.74 -18.87 -8.26
N GLU A 271 -0.35 -18.63 -9.52
CA GLU A 271 1.03 -18.26 -9.93
C GLU A 271 1.54 -17.01 -9.18
N ARG A 272 0.62 -16.10 -8.83
CA ARG A 272 0.89 -14.85 -8.10
C ARG A 272 1.10 -15.03 -6.60
N SER A 273 0.64 -16.14 -6.03
CA SER A 273 0.80 -16.47 -4.61
C SER A 273 1.94 -17.47 -4.42
N TYR A 274 2.28 -18.23 -5.47
CA TYR A 274 3.36 -19.20 -5.48
C TYR A 274 4.72 -18.58 -5.12
N LYS A 275 5.05 -17.42 -5.69
CA LYS A 275 6.30 -16.71 -5.38
C LYS A 275 6.41 -16.39 -3.89
N GLU A 276 5.35 -15.82 -3.30
CA GLU A 276 5.29 -15.52 -1.87
C GLU A 276 5.36 -16.79 -1.00
N PHE A 277 4.74 -17.89 -1.42
CA PHE A 277 4.82 -19.18 -0.72
C PHE A 277 6.25 -19.72 -0.68
N VAL A 278 6.94 -19.71 -1.83
CA VAL A 278 8.34 -20.17 -1.93
C VAL A 278 9.25 -19.32 -1.05
N GLU A 279 9.14 -17.99 -1.13
CA GLU A 279 9.93 -17.09 -0.29
C GLU A 279 9.66 -17.32 1.21
N THR A 280 8.41 -17.60 1.59
CA THR A 280 8.05 -17.88 2.98
C THR A 280 8.62 -19.21 3.44
N THR A 281 8.56 -20.24 2.60
CA THR A 281 9.12 -21.57 2.88
C THR A 281 10.62 -21.51 3.12
N ILE A 282 11.33 -20.72 2.32
CA ILE A 282 12.78 -20.50 2.47
C ILE A 282 13.09 -19.85 3.82
N GLU A 283 12.33 -18.84 4.25
CA GLU A 283 12.59 -18.21 5.55
C GLU A 283 12.28 -19.11 6.74
N ILE A 284 11.24 -19.94 6.63
CA ILE A 284 10.96 -20.99 7.63
C ILE A 284 12.13 -21.98 7.69
N ALA A 285 12.69 -22.36 6.54
CA ALA A 285 13.84 -23.27 6.46
C ALA A 285 15.10 -22.65 7.10
N ASN A 286 15.33 -21.35 6.87
CA ASN A 286 16.45 -20.63 7.48
C ASN A 286 16.38 -20.62 9.01
N LYS A 287 15.17 -20.56 9.60
CA LYS A 287 15.00 -20.48 11.05
C LYS A 287 14.98 -21.85 11.75
N ILE A 288 14.35 -22.87 11.16
CA ILE A 288 14.14 -24.19 11.80
C ILE A 288 15.16 -25.25 11.32
N GLY A 289 15.90 -24.95 10.25
CA GLY A 289 16.78 -25.88 9.56
C GLY A 289 16.04 -26.69 8.48
N VAL A 290 16.75 -26.93 7.38
CA VAL A 290 16.20 -27.56 6.15
C VAL A 290 15.68 -28.98 6.41
N ASP A 291 16.37 -29.75 7.24
CA ASP A 291 16.04 -31.16 7.50
C ASP A 291 14.64 -31.35 8.06
N ASN A 292 14.17 -30.42 8.90
CA ASN A 292 12.86 -30.52 9.54
C ASN A 292 11.70 -30.25 8.59
N ILE A 293 11.90 -29.40 7.58
CA ILE A 293 10.89 -29.11 6.57
C ILE A 293 10.93 -30.18 5.48
N ALA A 294 12.13 -30.57 5.03
CA ALA A 294 12.29 -31.60 4.03
C ALA A 294 11.67 -32.94 4.47
N ASN A 295 11.93 -33.38 5.71
CA ASN A 295 11.35 -34.62 6.23
C ASN A 295 9.82 -34.57 6.28
N ARG A 296 9.23 -33.44 6.67
CA ARG A 296 7.76 -33.27 6.70
C ARG A 296 7.11 -33.16 5.33
N ILE A 297 7.76 -32.53 4.35
CA ILE A 297 7.29 -32.53 2.96
C ILE A 297 7.29 -33.96 2.39
N VAL A 298 8.32 -34.74 2.73
CA VAL A 298 8.42 -36.15 2.32
C VAL A 298 7.37 -37.02 3.02
N GLU A 299 7.10 -36.79 4.30
CA GLU A 299 6.06 -37.48 5.07
C GLU A 299 4.64 -37.14 4.58
N SER A 300 4.35 -35.88 4.26
CA SER A 300 3.04 -35.42 3.75
C SER A 300 2.71 -35.97 2.35
N ARG A 301 3.72 -36.34 1.55
CA ARG A 301 3.55 -36.93 0.22
C ARG A 301 3.45 -38.46 0.21
N ARG A 302 3.57 -39.13 1.36
CA ARG A 302 3.38 -40.57 1.51
C ARG A 302 1.97 -40.90 1.95
#